data_AF-A0A645G625-F1
#
_entry.id   AF-A0A645G625-F1
#
_cell.length_a   1.000
_cell.length_b   1.000
_cell.length_c   1.000
_cell.angle_alpha   90.00
_cell.angle_beta   90.00
_cell.angle_gamma   90.00
#
_symmetry.space_group_name_H-M   'P 1'
#
loop_
_entity.id
_entity.type
_entity.pdbx_description
1 polymer ?
#
loop_
_entity_poly.entity_id
_entity_poly.type
_entity_poly.pdbx_seq_one_letter_code
_entity_poly.pdbx_strand_id
1 'polypeptide(L)'
;MGSLKQVATLELSNGAGKQPISLQNLLQFSKLESLSLWGNHSDLAQLSSCTQLKALSLRFMRNLSGLPALQTWPELDFFIAYNVEEAAGKRLRQQLKERTKARPWAGYTSVSQLRKPEWWAKEYGRPFSGWPAARARIAHAAYELAEREIGKASSLGHVQAALTTFTARFNTVKGIETSEREDLGLAVQQLAQLRAALSLNLTDEQAQRWFDENRDY
;
A
#
# COMPACT_ATOMS: atom_id res chain seq x y z
N MET A 1 18.59 18.95 20.45
CA MET A 1 17.22 18.46 20.11
C MET A 1 16.07 19.40 20.53
N GLY A 2 16.31 20.58 21.11
CA GLY A 2 15.23 21.48 21.56
C GLY A 2 14.42 22.17 20.44
N SER A 3 15.03 22.38 19.26
CA SER A 3 14.37 23.05 18.12
C SER A 3 13.29 22.21 17.45
N LEU A 4 13.45 20.88 17.41
CA LEU A 4 12.49 19.96 16.77
C LEU A 4 11.18 19.81 17.55
N LYS A 5 11.10 20.22 18.82
CA LYS A 5 9.85 20.16 19.61
C LYS A 5 8.84 21.24 19.22
N GLN A 6 9.30 22.31 18.57
CA GLN A 6 8.45 23.45 18.17
C GLN A 6 7.88 23.34 16.76
N VAL A 7 7.95 22.15 16.15
CA VAL A 7 7.42 21.91 14.81
C VAL A 7 5.90 22.05 14.81
N ALA A 8 5.41 23.00 14.00
CA ALA A 8 3.98 23.22 13.78
C ALA A 8 3.42 22.45 12.59
N THR A 9 4.28 22.04 11.66
CA THR A 9 3.89 21.30 10.46
C THR A 9 4.83 20.12 10.26
N LEU A 10 4.27 18.92 10.17
CA LEU A 10 5.01 17.70 9.94
C LEU A 10 4.44 16.96 8.73
N GLU A 11 5.33 16.54 7.83
CA GLU A 11 5.01 15.56 6.82
C GLU A 11 5.82 14.28 7.06
N LEU A 12 5.13 13.14 7.09
CA LEU A 12 5.74 11.82 7.14
C LEU A 12 5.33 11.08 5.87
N SER A 13 6.32 10.68 5.09
CA SER A 13 6.10 10.01 3.81
C SER A 13 6.79 8.67 3.76
N ASN A 14 6.03 7.69 3.27
CA ASN A 14 6.42 6.31 3.09
C ASN A 14 5.69 5.72 1.88
N GLY A 15 6.19 4.62 1.33
CA GLY A 15 5.44 3.86 0.33
C GLY A 15 4.24 3.14 0.95
N ALA A 16 3.10 3.08 0.24
CA ALA A 16 1.89 2.38 0.73
C ALA A 16 2.10 0.87 0.95
N GLY A 17 3.08 0.25 0.26
CA GLY A 17 3.48 -1.15 0.42
C GLY A 17 4.70 -1.37 1.32
N LYS A 18 5.22 -0.34 1.98
CA LYS A 18 6.43 -0.42 2.82
C LYS A 18 6.08 -0.64 4.29
N GLN A 19 7.10 -0.97 5.10
CA GLN A 19 6.97 -1.09 6.56
C GLN A 19 6.40 0.21 7.15
N PRO A 20 5.40 0.16 8.05
CA PRO A 20 4.72 1.35 8.54
C PRO A 20 5.65 2.25 9.38
N ILE A 21 5.48 3.57 9.23
CA ILE A 21 6.07 4.54 10.17
C ILE A 21 5.20 4.56 11.43
N SER A 22 5.79 4.31 12.59
CA SER A 22 5.08 4.40 13.88
C SER A 22 4.89 5.84 14.32
N LEU A 23 3.68 6.15 14.79
CA LEU A 23 3.30 7.48 15.30
C LEU A 23 3.42 7.61 16.83
N GLN A 24 4.00 6.63 17.54
CA GLN A 24 4.09 6.64 19.01
C GLN A 24 4.79 7.87 19.59
N ASN A 25 5.78 8.42 18.88
CA ASN A 25 6.55 9.57 19.35
C ASN A 25 6.01 10.91 18.85
N LEU A 26 4.82 10.97 18.25
CA LEU A 26 4.27 12.20 17.69
C LEU A 26 4.05 13.28 18.76
N LEU A 27 3.80 12.88 20.00
CA LEU A 27 3.62 13.79 21.14
C LEU A 27 4.86 14.63 21.48
N GLN A 28 6.04 14.28 20.96
CA GLN A 28 7.23 15.11 21.14
C GLN A 28 7.12 16.48 20.44
N PHE A 29 6.19 16.62 19.48
CA PHE A 29 5.89 17.84 18.75
C PHE A 29 4.73 18.60 19.41
N SER A 30 5.01 19.30 20.51
CA SER A 30 3.98 19.92 21.36
C SER A 30 3.21 21.08 20.71
N LYS A 31 3.68 21.56 19.56
CA LYS A 31 3.07 22.66 18.79
C LYS A 31 2.48 22.19 17.45
N LEU A 32 2.31 20.89 17.23
CA LEU A 32 1.86 20.37 15.95
C LEU A 32 0.42 20.80 15.61
N GLU A 33 0.28 21.60 14.56
CA GLU A 33 -1.03 22.09 14.06
C GLU A 33 -1.38 21.49 12.69
N SER A 34 -0.39 21.05 11.91
CA SER A 34 -0.60 20.47 10.58
C SER A 34 0.18 19.17 10.42
N LEU A 35 -0.52 18.11 10.01
CA LEU A 35 0.06 16.80 9.80
C LEU A 35 -0.32 16.26 8.41
N SER A 36 0.68 15.84 7.66
CA SER A 36 0.51 15.13 6.40
C SER A 36 1.12 13.73 6.49
N LEU A 37 0.31 12.71 6.29
CA LEU A 37 0.72 11.31 6.29
C LEU A 37 0.56 10.74 4.88
N TRP A 38 1.66 10.22 4.32
CA TRP A 38 1.67 9.55 3.02
C TRP A 38 2.12 8.10 3.17
N GLY A 39 1.30 7.16 2.72
CA GLY A 39 1.60 5.73 2.73
C GLY A 39 1.35 5.06 4.08
N ASN A 40 2.11 3.99 4.37
CA ASN A 40 1.79 3.11 5.50
C ASN A 40 2.28 3.66 6.84
N HIS A 41 1.38 3.68 7.83
CA HIS A 41 1.61 4.18 9.19
C HIS A 41 0.91 3.29 10.22
N SER A 42 1.48 3.21 11.44
CA SER A 42 0.88 2.52 12.58
C SER A 42 0.56 3.50 13.72
N ASP A 43 -0.17 3.03 14.72
CA ASP A 43 -0.45 3.78 15.95
C ASP A 43 -1.30 5.05 15.72
N LEU A 44 -2.22 5.04 14.74
CA LEU A 44 -3.07 6.19 14.41
C LEU A 44 -3.91 6.69 15.60
N ALA A 45 -4.20 5.84 16.59
CA ALA A 45 -4.90 6.23 17.81
C ALA A 45 -4.16 7.34 18.59
N GLN A 46 -2.83 7.43 18.46
CA GLN A 46 -2.01 8.47 19.10
C GLN A 46 -2.32 9.88 18.58
N LEU A 47 -2.92 9.99 17.39
CA LEU A 47 -3.35 11.29 16.87
C LEU A 47 -4.40 11.96 17.75
N SER A 48 -5.13 11.19 18.58
CA SER A 48 -6.13 11.75 19.50
C SER A 48 -5.52 12.70 20.54
N SER A 49 -4.24 12.53 20.86
CA SER A 49 -3.52 13.40 21.79
C SER A 49 -3.00 14.69 21.15
N CYS A 50 -3.07 14.83 19.82
CA CYS A 50 -2.70 16.05 19.10
C CYS A 50 -3.87 17.04 19.03
N THR A 51 -4.34 17.54 20.17
CA THR A 51 -5.60 18.30 20.27
C THR A 51 -5.60 19.66 19.54
N GLN A 52 -4.42 20.20 19.22
CA GLN A 52 -4.22 21.48 18.50
C GLN A 52 -4.21 21.34 16.96
N LEU A 53 -4.54 20.15 16.43
CA LEU A 53 -4.48 19.89 15.00
C LEU A 53 -5.54 20.68 14.22
N LYS A 54 -5.10 21.53 13.30
CA LYS A 54 -5.90 22.39 12.43
C LYS A 54 -5.98 21.87 10.99
N ALA A 55 -4.98 21.09 10.57
CA ALA A 55 -4.91 20.50 9.24
C ALA A 55 -4.44 19.04 9.27
N LEU A 56 -5.15 18.16 8.57
CA LEU A 56 -4.78 16.75 8.44
C LEU A 56 -4.90 16.28 6.99
N SER A 57 -3.80 15.78 6.43
CA SER A 57 -3.77 15.12 5.12
C SER A 57 -3.43 13.65 5.27
N LEU A 58 -4.27 12.80 4.67
CA LEU A 58 -4.12 11.34 4.64
C LEU A 58 -4.04 10.90 3.18
N ARG A 59 -2.89 10.40 2.75
CA ARG A 59 -2.65 10.02 1.36
C ARG A 59 -2.11 8.60 1.27
N PHE A 60 -2.68 7.81 0.38
CA PHE A 60 -2.25 6.43 0.15
C PHE A 60 -2.31 5.53 1.40
N MET A 61 -3.35 5.72 2.24
CA MET A 61 -3.51 5.02 3.51
C MET A 61 -4.26 3.71 3.32
N ARG A 62 -3.51 2.60 3.21
CA ARG A 62 -4.06 1.24 3.05
C ARG A 62 -4.88 0.78 4.26
N ASN A 63 -4.52 1.24 5.45
CA ASN A 63 -5.16 0.88 6.70
C ASN A 63 -5.35 2.15 7.54
N LEU A 64 -6.59 2.42 7.94
CA LEU A 64 -6.94 3.54 8.83
C LEU A 64 -7.52 3.07 10.17
N SER A 65 -7.28 1.82 10.55
CA SER A 65 -7.67 1.30 11.85
C SER A 65 -7.05 2.13 12.98
N GLY A 66 -7.87 2.43 13.99
CA GLY A 66 -7.47 3.28 15.11
C GLY A 66 -7.43 4.78 14.81
N LEU A 67 -7.71 5.24 13.59
CA LEU A 67 -7.83 6.67 13.31
C LEU A 67 -8.97 7.30 14.17
N PRO A 68 -8.69 8.35 14.96
CA PRO A 68 -9.71 9.05 15.73
C PRO A 68 -10.79 9.66 14.84
N ALA A 69 -11.97 9.89 15.42
CA ALA A 69 -13.01 10.65 14.73
C ALA A 69 -12.55 12.11 14.53
N LEU A 70 -12.94 12.73 13.42
CA LEU A 70 -12.53 14.10 13.09
C LEU A 70 -12.93 15.12 14.17
N GLN A 71 -14.00 14.85 14.91
CA GLN A 71 -14.45 15.68 16.04
C GLN A 71 -13.47 15.71 17.22
N THR A 72 -12.51 14.78 17.28
CA THR A 72 -11.43 14.79 18.28
C THR A 72 -10.57 16.05 18.18
N TRP A 73 -10.51 16.68 17.00
CA TRP A 73 -9.77 17.90 16.76
C TRP A 73 -10.73 19.07 16.50
N PRO A 74 -11.12 19.82 17.54
CA PRO A 74 -12.15 20.85 17.41
C PRO A 74 -11.74 21.99 16.48
N GLU A 75 -10.44 22.27 16.35
CA GLU A 75 -9.88 23.31 15.47
C GLU A 75 -9.57 22.82 14.05
N LEU A 76 -9.81 21.53 13.73
CA LEU A 76 -9.54 20.99 12.40
C LEU A 76 -10.44 21.65 11.37
N ASP A 77 -9.85 22.41 10.43
CA ASP A 77 -10.57 23.11 9.37
C ASP A 77 -10.09 22.77 7.96
N PHE A 78 -8.96 22.07 7.85
CA PHE A 78 -8.48 21.50 6.59
C PHE A 78 -8.36 19.98 6.71
N PHE A 79 -9.00 19.24 5.80
CA PHE A 79 -8.94 17.79 5.81
C PHE A 79 -8.96 17.17 4.42
N ILE A 80 -7.94 16.38 4.09
CA ILE A 80 -7.92 15.60 2.85
C ILE A 80 -7.67 14.14 3.16
N ALA A 81 -8.50 13.26 2.62
CA ALA A 81 -8.20 11.84 2.48
C ALA A 81 -8.25 11.44 1.00
N TYR A 82 -7.13 10.99 0.45
CA TYR A 82 -6.99 10.60 -0.96
C TYR A 82 -6.30 9.24 -1.09
N ASN A 83 -6.86 8.33 -1.89
CA ASN A 83 -6.41 6.94 -1.96
C ASN A 83 -6.37 6.33 -0.57
N VAL A 84 -7.53 6.14 0.05
CA VAL A 84 -7.65 5.56 1.39
C VAL A 84 -8.53 4.33 1.38
N GLU A 85 -8.38 3.48 2.40
CA GLU A 85 -9.24 2.33 2.64
C GLU A 85 -10.74 2.68 2.54
N GLU A 86 -11.51 1.88 1.80
CA GLU A 86 -12.89 2.19 1.45
C GLU A 86 -13.82 2.36 2.66
N ALA A 87 -13.76 1.44 3.62
CA ALA A 87 -14.66 1.46 4.78
C ALA A 87 -14.38 2.67 5.66
N ALA A 88 -13.11 2.93 5.99
CA ALA A 88 -12.71 4.13 6.72
C ALA A 88 -13.04 5.43 5.96
N GLY A 89 -12.79 5.48 4.65
CA GLY A 89 -13.10 6.64 3.84
C GLY A 89 -14.60 6.96 3.76
N LYS A 90 -15.47 5.94 3.71
CA LYS A 90 -16.93 6.13 3.83
C LYS A 90 -17.30 6.75 5.18
N ARG A 91 -16.72 6.27 6.28
CA ARG A 91 -16.91 6.86 7.62
C ARG A 91 -16.44 8.31 7.68
N LEU A 92 -15.27 8.62 7.11
CA LEU A 92 -14.75 9.99 7.06
C LEU A 92 -15.67 10.94 6.27
N ARG A 93 -16.21 10.50 5.12
CA ARG A 93 -17.21 11.28 4.37
C ARG A 93 -18.44 11.59 5.22
N GLN A 94 -18.90 10.63 6.02
CA GLN A 94 -20.04 10.83 6.90
C GLN A 94 -19.73 11.87 7.97
N GLN A 95 -18.56 11.77 8.62
CA GLN A 95 -18.10 12.74 9.62
C GLN A 95 -17.95 14.16 9.04
N LEU A 96 -17.45 14.30 7.80
CA LEU A 96 -17.41 15.60 7.12
C LEU A 96 -18.80 16.22 6.99
N LYS A 97 -19.80 15.43 6.55
CA LYS A 97 -21.18 15.88 6.39
C LYS A 97 -21.83 16.23 7.72
N GLU A 98 -21.61 15.42 8.75
CA GLU A 98 -22.14 15.63 10.10
C GLU A 98 -21.58 16.90 10.72
N ARG A 99 -20.27 17.12 10.65
CA ARG A 99 -19.66 18.36 11.15
C ARG A 99 -20.24 19.58 10.45
N THR A 100 -20.42 19.57 9.12
CA THR A 100 -20.98 20.72 8.39
C THR A 100 -22.37 21.14 8.89
N LYS A 101 -23.17 20.22 9.47
CA LYS A 101 -24.46 20.56 10.10
C LYS A 101 -24.31 21.38 11.38
N ALA A 102 -23.22 21.16 12.13
CA ALA A 102 -22.94 21.84 13.39
C ALA A 102 -22.04 23.07 13.19
N ARG A 103 -21.05 22.98 12.29
CA ARG A 103 -20.04 23.99 12.01
C ARG A 103 -19.49 23.82 10.58
N PRO A 104 -19.60 24.84 9.71
CA PRO A 104 -18.96 24.83 8.40
C PRO A 104 -17.45 24.66 8.49
N TRP A 105 -16.84 24.11 7.44
CA TRP A 105 -15.39 24.05 7.30
C TRP A 105 -14.86 25.39 6.80
N ALA A 106 -13.84 25.94 7.46
CA ALA A 106 -13.19 27.17 6.99
C ALA A 106 -12.17 26.92 5.88
N GLY A 107 -11.59 25.71 5.82
CA GLY A 107 -10.62 25.29 4.81
C GLY A 107 -11.15 24.25 3.84
N TYR A 108 -10.27 23.78 2.96
CA TYR A 108 -10.60 22.74 2.00
C TYR A 108 -10.84 21.39 2.68
N THR A 109 -11.92 20.72 2.28
CA THR A 109 -12.17 19.34 2.69
C THR A 109 -12.50 18.41 1.53
N SER A 110 -11.93 17.21 1.54
CA SER A 110 -12.22 16.19 0.54
C SER A 110 -11.90 14.78 1.02
N VAL A 111 -12.73 13.83 0.62
CA VAL A 111 -12.46 12.40 0.76
C VAL A 111 -12.73 11.73 -0.59
N SER A 112 -11.69 11.25 -1.25
CA SER A 112 -11.76 10.76 -2.63
C SER A 112 -10.87 9.55 -2.87
N GLN A 113 -11.13 8.84 -3.97
CA GLN A 113 -10.43 7.60 -4.37
C GLN A 113 -10.43 6.55 -3.25
N LEU A 114 -11.63 6.06 -2.91
CA LEU A 114 -11.79 5.00 -1.93
C LEU A 114 -11.36 3.66 -2.51
N ARG A 115 -10.42 2.97 -1.86
CA ARG A 115 -9.78 1.77 -2.39
C ARG A 115 -10.13 0.55 -1.55
N LYS A 116 -10.53 -0.52 -2.24
CA LYS A 116 -10.73 -1.84 -1.64
C LYS A 116 -9.39 -2.55 -1.41
N PRO A 117 -9.33 -3.55 -0.50
CA PRO A 117 -8.11 -4.31 -0.24
C PRO A 117 -7.45 -4.90 -1.50
N GLU A 118 -8.26 -5.38 -2.45
CA GLU A 118 -7.77 -6.02 -3.68
C GLU A 118 -7.02 -5.03 -4.57
N TRP A 119 -7.48 -3.77 -4.61
CA TRP A 119 -6.79 -2.72 -5.36
C TRP A 119 -5.40 -2.47 -4.78
N TRP A 120 -5.27 -2.42 -3.44
CA TRP A 120 -3.97 -2.26 -2.79
C TRP A 120 -3.04 -3.45 -3.02
N ALA A 121 -3.57 -4.67 -2.99
CA ALA A 121 -2.80 -5.88 -3.27
C ALA A 121 -2.26 -5.86 -4.71
N LYS A 122 -3.08 -5.44 -5.67
CA LYS A 122 -2.65 -5.31 -7.08
C LYS A 122 -1.63 -4.19 -7.28
N GLU A 123 -1.86 -3.03 -6.69
CA GLU A 123 -1.06 -1.82 -6.94
C GLU A 123 0.27 -1.84 -6.18
N TYR A 124 0.25 -2.25 -4.90
CA TYR A 124 1.42 -2.16 -4.00
C TYR A 124 1.81 -3.49 -3.36
N GLY A 125 1.05 -4.57 -3.59
CA GLY A 125 1.39 -5.91 -3.11
C GLY A 125 2.36 -6.66 -4.00
N ARG A 126 2.47 -6.27 -5.28
CA ARG A 126 3.41 -6.86 -6.25
C ARG A 126 4.77 -6.15 -6.18
N PRO A 127 5.89 -6.85 -6.44
CA PRO A 127 7.23 -6.28 -6.30
C PRO A 127 7.61 -5.27 -7.40
N PHE A 128 6.71 -4.94 -8.33
CA PHE A 128 7.04 -4.10 -9.49
C PHE A 128 6.92 -2.59 -9.26
N SER A 129 6.58 -2.15 -8.04
CA SER A 129 6.30 -0.73 -7.75
C SER A 129 7.47 0.22 -8.02
N GLY A 130 8.71 -0.28 -8.01
CA GLY A 130 9.92 0.49 -8.30
C GLY A 130 10.35 0.48 -9.78
N TRP A 131 9.65 -0.27 -10.64
CA TRP A 131 10.07 -0.47 -12.03
C TRP A 131 9.70 0.74 -12.90
N PRO A 132 10.45 1.00 -14.00
CA PRO A 132 10.01 1.94 -15.02
C PRO A 132 8.64 1.55 -15.59
N ALA A 133 7.76 2.53 -15.79
CA ALA A 133 6.35 2.30 -16.11
C ALA A 133 6.09 1.33 -17.30
N ALA A 134 6.96 1.35 -18.31
CA ALA A 134 6.85 0.44 -19.46
C ALA A 134 7.09 -1.02 -19.05
N ARG A 135 8.13 -1.29 -18.26
CA ARG A 135 8.47 -2.64 -17.79
C ARG A 135 7.51 -3.10 -16.69
N ALA A 136 7.14 -2.21 -15.77
CA ALA A 136 6.14 -2.48 -14.75
C ALA A 136 4.84 -3.01 -15.37
N ARG A 137 4.37 -2.38 -16.46
CA ARG A 137 3.17 -2.82 -17.19
C ARG A 137 3.29 -4.24 -17.73
N ILE A 138 4.45 -4.59 -18.31
CA ILE A 138 4.73 -5.96 -18.79
C ILE A 138 4.70 -6.93 -17.61
N ALA A 139 5.33 -6.57 -16.49
CA ALA A 139 5.41 -7.40 -15.31
C ALA A 139 4.05 -7.66 -14.66
N HIS A 140 3.23 -6.62 -14.48
CA HIS A 140 1.86 -6.77 -13.98
C HIS A 140 1.00 -7.65 -14.90
N ALA A 141 1.13 -7.53 -16.23
CA ALA A 141 0.38 -8.35 -17.17
C ALA A 141 0.80 -9.83 -17.13
N ALA A 142 2.10 -10.10 -17.06
CA ALA A 142 2.63 -11.46 -16.93
C ALA A 142 2.19 -12.10 -15.60
N TYR A 143 2.26 -11.35 -14.49
CA TYR A 143 1.81 -11.80 -13.19
C TYR A 143 0.31 -12.13 -13.19
N GLU A 144 -0.53 -11.27 -13.75
CA GLU A 144 -1.99 -11.51 -13.83
C GLU A 144 -2.33 -12.74 -14.65
N LEU A 145 -1.58 -13.01 -15.72
CA LEU A 145 -1.75 -14.22 -16.48
C LEU A 145 -1.41 -15.45 -15.63
N ALA A 146 -0.24 -15.46 -14.99
CA ALA A 146 0.18 -16.56 -14.14
C ALA A 146 -0.79 -16.81 -12.97
N GLU A 147 -1.23 -15.76 -12.28
CA GLU A 147 -2.21 -15.82 -11.20
C GLU A 147 -3.53 -16.47 -11.65
N ARG A 148 -4.02 -16.12 -12.84
CA ARG A 148 -5.24 -16.74 -13.41
C ARG A 148 -5.04 -18.21 -13.78
N GLU A 149 -3.91 -18.57 -14.37
CA GLU A 149 -3.65 -19.95 -14.78
C GLU A 149 -3.43 -20.85 -13.57
N ILE A 150 -2.69 -20.38 -12.56
CA ILE A 150 -2.53 -21.07 -11.28
C ILE A 150 -3.89 -21.22 -10.58
N GLY A 151 -4.73 -20.18 -10.59
CA GLY A 151 -6.07 -20.23 -9.99
C GLY A 151 -7.00 -21.28 -10.60
N LYS A 152 -6.73 -21.74 -11.83
CA LYS A 152 -7.46 -22.82 -12.52
C LYS A 152 -6.74 -24.17 -12.51
N ALA A 153 -5.53 -24.22 -11.94
CA ALA A 153 -4.70 -25.40 -12.00
C ALA A 153 -5.31 -26.55 -11.19
N SER A 154 -5.31 -27.74 -11.78
CA SER A 154 -5.74 -29.00 -11.16
C SER A 154 -4.57 -29.95 -10.93
N SER A 155 -3.35 -29.56 -11.30
CA SER A 155 -2.13 -30.36 -11.17
C SER A 155 -0.90 -29.47 -10.98
N LEU A 156 0.14 -30.00 -10.34
CA LEU A 156 1.43 -29.31 -10.22
C LEU A 156 2.04 -28.97 -11.58
N GLY A 157 1.82 -29.81 -12.60
CA GLY A 157 2.32 -29.53 -13.96
C GLY A 157 1.73 -28.26 -14.57
N HIS A 158 0.44 -27.96 -14.31
CA HIS A 158 -0.16 -26.70 -14.75
C HIS A 158 0.43 -25.50 -14.02
N VAL A 159 0.68 -25.63 -12.71
CA VAL A 159 1.32 -24.57 -11.92
C VAL A 159 2.75 -24.32 -12.40
N GLN A 160 3.53 -25.38 -12.63
CA GLN A 160 4.87 -25.28 -13.21
C GLN A 160 4.85 -24.56 -14.56
N ALA A 161 3.96 -24.96 -15.47
CA ALA A 161 3.84 -24.32 -16.79
C ALA A 161 3.53 -22.82 -16.68
N ALA A 162 2.66 -22.42 -15.74
CA ALA A 162 2.34 -21.01 -15.51
C ALA A 162 3.55 -20.22 -14.98
N LEU A 163 4.29 -20.77 -14.00
CA LEU A 163 5.50 -20.15 -13.45
C LEU A 163 6.64 -20.07 -14.48
N THR A 164 6.86 -21.12 -15.27
CA THR A 164 7.82 -21.13 -16.36
C THR A 164 7.45 -20.10 -17.43
N THR A 165 6.19 -20.02 -17.82
CA THR A 165 5.72 -19.01 -18.80
C THR A 165 5.91 -17.58 -18.27
N PHE A 166 5.62 -17.35 -16.99
CA PHE A 166 5.90 -16.07 -16.34
C PHE A 166 7.39 -15.73 -16.42
N THR A 167 8.26 -16.67 -16.04
CA THR A 167 9.71 -16.47 -16.00
C THR A 167 10.30 -16.20 -17.39
N ALA A 168 10.01 -17.08 -18.35
CA ALA A 168 10.53 -17.02 -19.71
C ALA A 168 10.09 -15.76 -20.47
N ARG A 169 8.97 -15.13 -20.07
CA ARG A 169 8.51 -13.86 -20.65
C ARG A 169 9.59 -12.78 -20.59
N PHE A 170 10.40 -12.79 -19.54
CA PHE A 170 11.40 -11.76 -19.25
C PHE A 170 12.75 -12.03 -19.91
N ASN A 171 13.04 -13.24 -20.38
CA ASN A 171 14.27 -13.57 -21.14
C ASN A 171 14.41 -12.72 -22.43
N THR A 172 13.28 -12.22 -22.95
CA THR A 172 13.25 -11.37 -24.15
C THR A 172 13.15 -9.87 -23.85
N VAL A 173 12.98 -9.49 -22.58
CA VAL A 173 12.84 -8.08 -22.18
C VAL A 173 14.23 -7.49 -21.97
N LYS A 174 14.58 -6.48 -22.78
CA LYS A 174 15.90 -5.86 -22.72
C LYS A 174 16.07 -4.97 -21.49
N GLY A 175 17.29 -4.98 -20.95
CA GLY A 175 17.73 -4.04 -19.92
C GLY A 175 17.18 -4.31 -18.52
N ILE A 176 16.80 -5.55 -18.20
CA ILE A 176 16.42 -5.93 -16.84
C ILE A 176 17.62 -5.77 -15.91
N GLU A 177 17.46 -4.89 -14.92
CA GLU A 177 18.46 -4.61 -13.89
C GLU A 177 18.44 -5.67 -12.79
N THR A 178 19.53 -5.81 -12.03
CA THR A 178 19.66 -6.81 -10.96
C THR A 178 18.52 -6.78 -9.96
N SER A 179 18.10 -5.59 -9.52
CA SER A 179 16.95 -5.41 -8.61
C SER A 179 15.64 -5.92 -9.22
N GLU A 180 15.42 -5.69 -10.52
CA GLU A 180 14.25 -6.21 -11.23
C GLU A 180 14.29 -7.75 -11.32
N ARG A 181 15.47 -8.39 -11.38
CA ARG A 181 15.60 -9.86 -11.35
C ARG A 181 15.19 -10.44 -10.00
N GLU A 182 15.59 -9.76 -8.92
CA GLU A 182 15.19 -10.13 -7.55
C GLU A 182 13.68 -9.99 -7.37
N ASP A 183 13.10 -8.89 -7.86
CA ASP A 183 11.64 -8.67 -7.85
C ASP A 183 10.87 -9.77 -8.61
N LEU A 184 11.43 -10.30 -9.71
CA LEU A 184 10.82 -11.42 -10.44
C LEU A 184 10.85 -12.72 -9.62
N GLY A 185 11.92 -12.98 -8.86
CA GLY A 185 11.99 -14.09 -7.92
C GLY A 185 10.95 -13.96 -6.80
N LEU A 186 10.83 -12.76 -6.22
CA LEU A 186 9.79 -12.45 -5.23
C LEU A 186 8.38 -12.64 -5.82
N ALA A 187 8.16 -12.26 -7.08
CA ALA A 187 6.89 -12.49 -7.75
C ALA A 187 6.56 -13.99 -7.89
N VAL A 188 7.54 -14.83 -8.20
CA VAL A 188 7.36 -16.30 -8.23
C VAL A 188 7.00 -16.84 -6.85
N GLN A 189 7.69 -16.39 -5.80
CA GLN A 189 7.35 -16.78 -4.43
C GLN A 189 5.91 -16.38 -4.08
N GLN A 190 5.49 -15.16 -4.42
CA GLN A 190 4.10 -14.72 -4.21
C GLN A 190 3.08 -15.58 -4.97
N LEU A 191 3.38 -15.96 -6.22
CA LEU A 191 2.52 -16.84 -7.02
C LEU A 191 2.45 -18.26 -6.44
N ALA A 192 3.54 -18.76 -5.86
CA ALA A 192 3.59 -20.07 -5.20
C ALA A 192 2.72 -20.13 -3.93
N GLN A 193 2.53 -18.99 -3.27
CA GLN A 193 1.67 -18.85 -2.08
C GLN A 193 0.18 -18.71 -2.41
N LEU A 194 -0.21 -18.75 -3.69
CA LEU A 194 -1.63 -18.77 -4.07
C LEU A 194 -2.29 -20.07 -3.58
N ARG A 195 -3.54 -19.95 -3.10
CA ARG A 195 -4.30 -21.07 -2.53
C ARG A 195 -4.33 -22.31 -3.43
N ALA A 196 -4.47 -22.14 -4.75
CA ALA A 196 -4.50 -23.25 -5.70
C ALA A 196 -3.14 -23.98 -5.77
N ALA A 197 -2.03 -23.24 -5.78
CA ALA A 197 -0.69 -23.82 -5.75
C ALA A 197 -0.40 -24.55 -4.43
N LEU A 198 -0.74 -23.92 -3.30
CA LEU A 198 -0.62 -24.54 -1.97
C LEU A 198 -1.48 -25.81 -1.83
N SER A 199 -2.70 -25.83 -2.39
CA SER A 199 -3.56 -27.02 -2.37
C SER A 199 -3.00 -28.21 -3.15
N LEU A 200 -2.05 -27.96 -4.05
CA LEU A 200 -1.33 -28.96 -4.84
C LEU A 200 0.03 -29.31 -4.22
N ASN A 201 0.32 -28.84 -3.00
CA ASN A 201 1.56 -29.04 -2.25
C ASN A 201 2.83 -28.48 -2.95
N LEU A 202 2.70 -27.38 -3.69
CA LEU A 202 3.88 -26.68 -4.18
C LEU A 202 4.68 -26.12 -3.00
N THR A 203 5.99 -26.35 -2.98
CA THR A 203 6.91 -25.72 -2.02
C THR A 203 7.63 -24.52 -2.63
N ASP A 204 8.10 -23.60 -1.79
CA ASP A 204 8.87 -22.45 -2.24
C ASP A 204 10.17 -22.87 -2.92
N GLU A 205 10.85 -23.92 -2.43
CA GLU A 205 12.08 -24.44 -3.05
C GLU A 205 11.83 -25.02 -4.44
N GLN A 206 10.67 -25.65 -4.64
CA GLN A 206 10.29 -26.18 -5.95
C GLN A 206 9.95 -25.06 -6.93
N ALA A 207 9.19 -24.05 -6.49
CA ALA A 207 8.87 -22.89 -7.30
C ALA A 207 10.13 -22.10 -7.67
N GLN A 208 11.04 -21.90 -6.71
CA GLN A 208 12.31 -21.21 -6.92
C GLN A 208 13.21 -21.95 -7.90
N ARG A 209 13.28 -23.28 -7.81
CA ARG A 209 14.03 -24.10 -8.75
C ARG A 209 13.53 -23.94 -10.18
N TRP A 210 12.21 -24.00 -10.39
CA TRP A 210 11.63 -23.78 -11.72
C TRP A 210 11.91 -22.38 -12.27
N PHE A 211 11.93 -21.37 -11.41
CA PHE A 211 12.34 -20.02 -11.80
C PHE A 211 13.81 -19.98 -12.22
N ASP A 212 14.70 -20.54 -11.41
CA ASP A 212 16.14 -20.53 -11.68
C ASP A 212 16.51 -21.32 -12.95
N GLU A 213 15.80 -22.42 -13.24
CA GLU A 213 15.98 -23.23 -14.46
C GLU A 213 15.52 -22.54 -15.76
N ASN A 214 14.68 -21.51 -15.67
CA ASN A 214 14.03 -20.89 -16.84
C ASN A 214 14.37 -19.40 -17.03
N ARG A 215 15.18 -18.80 -16.17
CA ARG A 215 15.63 -17.41 -16.32
C ARG A 215 16.97 -17.35 -17.07
N ASP A 216 17.02 -16.52 -18.11
CA ASP A 216 18.22 -16.35 -18.96
C ASP A 216 18.75 -14.90 -18.96
N TYR A 217 18.20 -14.02 -18.13
CA TYR A 217 18.54 -12.60 -18.07
C TYR A 217 19.59 -12.27 -17.01
#